data_AF-A0A4Y8SEP9-F1
#
_entry.id   AF-A0A4Y8SEP9-F1
#
_cell.length_a   1.000
_cell.length_b   1.000
_cell.length_c   1.000
_cell.angle_alpha   90.00
_cell.angle_beta   90.00
_cell.angle_gamma   90.00
#
_symmetry.space_group_name_H-M   'P 1'
#
loop_
_entity.id
_entity.type
_entity.pdbx_description
1 polymer ?
#
loop_
_entity_poly.entity_id
_entity_poly.type
_entity_poly.pdbx_seq_one_letter_code
_entity_poly.pdbx_strand_id
1 'polypeptide(L)' 'MLTDDFQRLLIGVFAVVLIALVAFGYYCNRKSKSFAGTGRVAEIEAWYLKSVISWIATFAVSLAAIVNYF' A
#
# COMPACT_ATOMS: atom_id res chain seq x y z
N MET A 1 30.54 -3.41 6.92
CA MET A 1 30.43 -1.96 7.25
C MET A 1 29.65 -1.20 6.17
N LEU A 2 30.15 -1.05 4.93
CA LEU A 2 29.34 -0.42 3.84
C LEU A 2 28.05 -1.21 3.52
N THR A 3 28.10 -2.54 3.65
CA THR A 3 26.97 -3.46 3.41
C THR A 3 25.90 -3.41 4.49
N ASP A 4 26.28 -3.30 5.76
CA ASP A 4 25.35 -3.34 6.89
C ASP A 4 24.54 -2.04 6.99
N ASP A 5 25.19 -0.90 6.78
CA ASP A 5 24.52 0.40 6.79
C ASP A 5 23.59 0.56 5.57
N PHE A 6 24.01 0.07 4.40
CA PHE A 6 23.17 0.06 3.20
C PHE A 6 21.94 -0.86 3.36
N GLN A 7 22.11 -2.03 3.97
CA GLN A 7 21.00 -2.94 4.26
C GLN A 7 20.01 -2.33 5.25
N ARG A 8 20.48 -1.65 6.30
CA ARG A 8 19.62 -0.92 7.25
C ARG A 8 18.82 0.19 6.57
N LEU A 9 19.45 0.94 5.66
CA LEU A 9 18.78 1.98 4.88
C LEU A 9 17.70 1.40 3.97
N LEU A 10 17.99 0.30 3.27
CA LEU A 10 17.02 -0.42 2.44
C LEU A 10 15.80 -0.89 3.24
N ILE A 11 16.02 -1.48 4.41
CA ILE A 11 14.93 -1.92 5.31
C ILE A 11 14.10 -0.71 5.78
N GLY A 12 14.75 0.41 6.09
CA GLY A 12 14.06 1.65 6.46
C GLY A 12 13.17 2.18 5.35
N VAL A 13 13.68 2.28 4.12
CA VAL A 13 12.90 2.70 2.94
C VAL A 13 11.75 1.75 2.69
N PHE A 14 11.99 0.44 2.79
CA PHE A 14 10.97 -0.58 2.63
C PHE A 14 9.82 -0.42 3.64
N ALA A 15 10.14 -0.19 4.92
CA ALA A 15 9.14 0.05 5.95
C ALA A 15 8.30 1.30 5.66
N VAL A 16 8.92 2.39 5.20
CA VAL A 16 8.20 3.62 4.80
C VAL A 16 7.24 3.35 3.64
N VAL A 17 7.68 2.60 2.62
CA VAL A 17 6.84 2.23 1.47
C VAL A 17 5.64 1.38 1.92
N LEU A 18 5.85 0.40 2.80
CA LEU A 18 4.74 -0.41 3.33
C LEU A 18 3.73 0.43 4.10
N ILE A 19 4.19 1.31 4.99
CA ILE A 19 3.29 2.20 5.75
C ILE A 19 2.49 3.09 4.79
N ALA A 20 3.14 3.64 3.77
CA ALA A 20 2.49 4.46 2.76
C ALA A 20 1.42 3.68 1.96
N LEU A 21 1.72 2.45 1.54
CA LEU A 21 0.76 1.60 0.81
C LEU A 21 -0.44 1.22 1.68
N VAL A 22 -0.21 0.88 2.95
CA VAL A 22 -1.29 0.57 3.89
C VAL A 22 -2.17 1.81 4.11
N ALA A 23 -1.56 2.96 4.42
CA ALA A 23 -2.27 4.22 4.60
C ALA A 23 -3.07 4.63 3.34
N PHE A 24 -2.46 4.46 2.15
CA PHE A 24 -3.11 4.74 0.88
C PHE A 24 -4.31 3.81 0.61
N GLY A 25 -4.16 2.51 0.85
CA GLY A 25 -5.26 1.54 0.74
C GLY A 25 -6.44 1.90 1.66
N TYR A 26 -6.17 2.23 2.92
CA TYR A 26 -7.20 2.72 3.85
C TYR A 26 -7.85 4.02 3.39
N TYR A 27 -7.05 4.98 2.90
CA TYR A 27 -7.57 6.24 2.38
C TYR A 27 -8.49 6.02 1.18
N CYS A 28 -8.10 5.19 0.21
CA CYS A 28 -8.90 4.87 -0.96
C CYS A 28 -10.22 4.21 -0.57
N ASN A 29 -10.21 3.27 0.38
CA ASN A 29 -11.43 2.63 0.89
C ASN A 29 -12.35 3.62 1.63
N ARG A 30 -11.78 4.53 2.43
CA ARG A 30 -12.57 5.58 3.09
C ARG A 30 -13.19 6.53 2.07
N LYS A 31 -12.43 6.86 1.02
CA LYS A 31 -12.87 7.78 -0.03
C LYS A 31 -13.96 7.18 -0.92
N SER A 32 -13.89 5.90 -1.28
CA SER A 32 -14.97 5.23 -2.01
C SER A 32 -16.29 5.29 -1.22
N LYS A 33 -16.23 5.05 0.09
CA LYS A 33 -17.40 5.15 0.99
C LYS A 33 -17.95 6.56 1.14
N SER A 34 -17.12 7.60 0.99
CA SER A 34 -17.56 9.00 1.04
C SER A 34 -18.51 9.37 -0.10
N PHE A 35 -18.53 8.61 -1.20
CA PHE A 35 -19.42 8.86 -2.34
C PHE A 35 -20.72 8.03 -2.25
N ALA A 36 -20.87 7.17 -1.24
CA ALA A 36 -22.09 6.39 -1.04
C ALA A 36 -23.31 7.33 -0.88
N GLY A 37 -24.39 7.05 -1.61
CA GLY A 37 -25.60 7.87 -1.60
C GLY A 37 -25.57 9.12 -2.50
N THR A 38 -24.45 9.41 -3.20
CA THR A 38 -24.35 10.56 -4.12
C THR A 38 -24.72 10.23 -5.57
N GLY A 39 -24.97 8.96 -5.90
CA GLY A 39 -25.19 8.49 -7.28
C GLY A 39 -23.93 8.41 -8.16
N ARG A 40 -22.76 8.79 -7.64
CA ARG A 40 -21.48 8.79 -8.37
C ARG A 40 -20.83 7.41 -8.40
N VAL A 41 -21.50 6.43 -9.04
CA VAL A 41 -21.09 5.01 -9.05
C VAL A 41 -19.69 4.80 -9.63
N ALA A 42 -19.37 5.48 -10.74
CA ALA A 42 -18.04 5.38 -11.37
C ALA A 42 -16.90 5.83 -10.43
N GLU A 43 -17.14 6.84 -9.58
CA GLU A 43 -16.14 7.31 -8.62
C GLU A 43 -15.94 6.32 -7.48
N ILE A 44 -17.04 5.72 -6.99
CA ILE A 44 -16.98 4.65 -5.97
C ILE A 44 -16.11 3.50 -6.49
N GLU A 45 -16.37 3.02 -7.69
CA GLU A 45 -15.62 1.91 -8.30
C GLU A 45 -14.15 2.28 -8.53
N ALA A 46 -13.87 3.48 -9.06
CA ALA A 46 -12.49 3.92 -9.28
C ALA A 46 -11.67 3.99 -7.99
N TRP A 47 -12.25 4.51 -6.90
CA TRP A 47 -11.56 4.55 -5.60
C TRP A 47 -11.46 3.18 -4.94
N TYR A 48 -12.47 2.33 -5.11
CA TYR A 48 -12.43 0.96 -4.62
C TYR A 48 -11.35 0.12 -5.34
N LEU A 49 -11.26 0.22 -6.67
CA LEU A 49 -10.23 -0.45 -7.45
C LEU A 49 -8.82 -0.01 -7.02
N LYS A 50 -8.60 1.29 -6.80
CA LYS A 50 -7.33 1.80 -6.25
C LYS A 50 -7.01 1.18 -4.89
N SER A 51 -8.01 1.04 -4.01
CA SER A 51 -7.84 0.35 -2.73
C SER A 51 -7.42 -1.11 -2.92
N VAL A 52 -8.09 -1.85 -3.81
CA VAL A 52 -7.77 -3.26 -4.10
C VAL A 52 -6.34 -3.40 -4.62
N ILE A 53 -5.94 -2.58 -5.61
CA ILE A 53 -4.59 -2.58 -6.16
C ILE A 53 -3.56 -2.27 -5.06
N SER A 54 -3.85 -1.31 -4.18
CA SER A 54 -2.97 -0.99 -3.06
C SER A 54 -2.76 -2.19 -2.14
N TRP A 55 -3.81 -2.95 -1.82
CA TRP A 55 -3.69 -4.15 -0.99
C TRP A 55 -2.92 -5.29 -1.68
N ILE A 56 -3.13 -5.48 -2.98
CA ILE A 56 -2.34 -6.44 -3.78
C ILE A 56 -0.86 -6.05 -3.76
N ALA A 57 -0.55 -4.76 -3.95
CA ALA A 57 0.82 -4.26 -3.88
C ALA A 57 1.42 -4.45 -2.49
N THR A 58 0.71 -4.09 -1.41
CA THR A 58 1.15 -4.32 -0.03
C THR A 58 1.46 -5.79 0.20
N PHE A 59 0.58 -6.70 -0.24
CA PHE A 59 0.79 -8.14 -0.09
C PHE A 59 2.02 -8.62 -0.86
N ALA A 60 2.15 -8.26 -2.13
CA ALA A 60 3.30 -8.64 -2.96
C ALA A 60 4.63 -8.14 -2.39
N VAL A 61 4.66 -6.88 -1.94
CA VAL A 61 5.85 -6.25 -1.33
C VAL A 61 6.20 -6.92 0.00
N SER A 62 5.20 -7.23 0.83
CA SER A 62 5.40 -7.97 2.09
C SER A 62 5.96 -9.36 1.84
N LEU A 63 5.41 -10.08 0.86
CA LEU A 63 5.86 -11.43 0.50
C LEU A 63 7.28 -11.42 -0.06
N ALA A 64 7.61 -10.44 -0.91
CA ALA A 64 8.96 -10.25 -1.42
C ALA A 64 9.96 -9.99 -0.26
N ALA A 65 9.57 -9.24 0.77
CA ALA A 65 10.44 -9.04 1.92
C ALA A 65 10.64 -10.30 2.76
N ILE A 66 9.59 -11.10 2.97
CA ILE A 66 9.73 -12.38 3.67
C ILE A 66 10.70 -13.29 2.91
N VAL A 67 10.58 -13.41 1.59
CA VAL A 67 11.44 -14.31 0.81
C VAL A 67 12.90 -13.86 0.74
N ASN A 68 13.17 -12.55 0.75
CA ASN A 68 14.52 -12.02 0.55
C ASN A 68 15.25 -11.63 1.85
N TYR A 69 14.52 -11.37 2.95
CA TYR A 69 15.11 -10.89 4.21
C TYR A 69 14.85 -11.80 5.41
N PHE A 70 14.00 -12.83 5.28
CA PHE A 70 13.78 -13.89 6.29
C PHE A 70 14.18 -15.25 5.72
#